data_AF-A0A925YJH0-F1
#
_entry.id   AF-A0A925YJH0-F1
#
_cell.length_a   1.000
_cell.length_b   1.000
_cell.length_c   1.000
_cell.angle_alpha   90.00
_cell.angle_beta   90.00
_cell.angle_gamma   90.00
#
_symmetry.space_group_name_H-M   'P 1'
#
loop_
_entity.id
_entity.type
_entity.pdbx_description
1 polymer ?
#
loop_
_entity_poly.entity_id
_entity_poly.type
_entity_poly.pdbx_seq_one_letter_code
_entity_poly.pdbx_strand_id
1 'polypeptide(L)'
;RTSGADYARDGIYMNSVDTGWVTDENPAAKREKIQEERGFFAPLDIVDGMARIYHPVAQGINNAEEPFAGRFLKDYAPCPW
;
A
#
# COMPACT_ATOMS: atom_id res chain seq x y z
N ARG A 1 11.03 3.88 15.86
CA ARG A 1 11.22 2.40 15.83
C ARG A 1 9.84 1.77 15.83
N THR A 2 9.53 0.89 14.88
CA THR A 2 8.24 0.17 14.81
C THR A 2 8.33 -1.17 15.55
N SER A 3 7.20 -1.81 15.82
CA SER A 3 7.13 -3.15 16.43
C SER A 3 7.57 -4.28 15.48
N GLY A 4 7.90 -3.97 14.21
CA GLY A 4 8.15 -4.99 13.18
C GLY A 4 9.33 -5.90 13.46
N ALA A 5 10.41 -5.39 14.07
CA ALA A 5 11.57 -6.20 14.41
C ALA A 5 11.28 -7.20 15.55
N ASP A 6 10.42 -6.83 16.50
CA ASP A 6 10.11 -7.71 17.62
C ASP A 6 9.19 -8.85 17.16
N TYR A 7 8.17 -8.54 16.36
CA TYR A 7 7.23 -9.50 15.79
C TYR A 7 7.84 -10.45 14.76
N ALA A 8 8.89 -10.03 14.03
CA ALA A 8 9.59 -10.91 13.09
C ALA A 8 10.19 -12.15 13.78
N ARG A 9 10.57 -12.04 15.06
CA ARG A 9 11.06 -13.19 15.85
C ARG A 9 9.96 -14.22 16.13
N ASP A 10 8.70 -13.80 16.09
CA ASP A 10 7.52 -14.65 16.27
C ASP A 10 6.95 -15.11 14.91
N GLY A 11 7.66 -14.88 13.80
CA GLY A 11 7.20 -15.21 12.44
C GLY A 11 6.14 -14.25 11.89
N ILE A 12 5.95 -13.08 12.52
CA ILE A 12 4.98 -12.07 12.09
C ILE A 12 5.72 -10.91 11.40
N TYR A 13 5.64 -10.86 10.08
CA TYR A 13 6.38 -9.91 9.24
C TYR A 13 5.56 -8.64 8.95
N MET A 14 5.49 -7.73 9.93
CA MET A 14 4.71 -6.49 9.86
C MET A 14 5.37 -5.43 8.97
N ASN A 15 4.61 -4.80 8.07
CA ASN A 15 5.07 -3.70 7.21
C ASN A 15 4.01 -2.58 7.11
N SER A 16 4.40 -1.41 6.60
CA SER A 16 3.52 -0.31 6.21
C SER A 16 3.67 -0.06 4.70
N VAL A 17 2.58 0.27 4.02
CA VAL A 17 2.54 0.48 2.56
C VAL A 17 1.83 1.79 2.25
N ASP A 18 2.46 2.64 1.44
CA ASP A 18 1.83 3.75 0.74
C ASP A 18 1.20 3.24 -0.56
N THR A 19 -0.13 3.25 -0.62
CA THR A 19 -0.89 2.84 -1.81
C THR A 19 -0.80 3.84 -2.95
N GLY A 20 -0.28 5.03 -2.70
CA GLY A 20 -0.40 6.18 -3.58
C GLY A 20 -1.83 6.74 -3.59
N TRP A 21 -2.05 7.66 -4.53
CA TRP A 21 -3.32 8.39 -4.64
C TRP A 21 -4.36 7.59 -5.43
N VAL A 22 -5.13 6.77 -4.70
CA VAL A 22 -6.13 5.83 -5.25
C VAL A 22 -7.56 6.37 -5.19
N THR A 23 -7.83 7.40 -4.39
CA THR A 23 -9.14 8.05 -4.29
C THR A 23 -8.98 9.56 -4.12
N ASP A 24 -9.94 10.35 -4.57
CA ASP A 24 -9.96 11.81 -4.36
C ASP A 24 -10.49 12.24 -2.98
N GLU A 25 -10.78 11.26 -2.10
CA GLU A 25 -11.29 11.41 -0.73
C GLU A 25 -12.57 12.26 -0.59
N ASN A 26 -13.25 12.57 -1.69
CA ASN A 26 -14.50 13.31 -1.67
C ASN A 26 -15.67 12.39 -1.31
N PRO A 27 -16.74 12.91 -0.67
CA PRO A 27 -17.99 12.19 -0.54
C PRO A 27 -18.53 11.74 -1.91
N ALA A 28 -19.16 10.56 -1.97
CA ALA A 28 -19.56 9.91 -3.21
C ALA A 28 -20.27 10.84 -4.21
N ALA A 29 -21.30 11.59 -3.76
CA ALA A 29 -22.04 12.51 -4.62
C ALA A 29 -21.19 13.64 -5.21
N LYS A 30 -20.20 14.14 -4.45
CA LYS A 30 -19.28 15.19 -4.93
C LYS A 30 -18.27 14.61 -5.91
N ARG A 31 -17.73 13.42 -5.63
CA ARG A 31 -16.82 12.69 -6.51
C ARG A 31 -17.49 12.40 -7.86
N GLU A 32 -18.72 11.88 -7.85
CA GLU A 32 -19.49 11.58 -9.06
C GLU A 32 -19.71 12.82 -9.92
N LYS A 33 -20.13 13.94 -9.29
CA LYS A 33 -20.27 15.22 -9.99
C LYS A 33 -18.95 15.70 -10.61
N ILE A 34 -17.83 15.60 -9.89
CA ILE A 34 -16.51 15.99 -10.40
C ILE A 34 -16.08 15.09 -11.57
N GLN A 35 -16.37 13.79 -11.52
CA GLN A 35 -16.11 12.85 -12.59
C GLN A 35 -16.94 13.17 -13.84
N GLU A 36 -18.24 13.42 -13.68
CA GLU A 36 -19.14 13.76 -14.78
C GLU A 36 -18.81 15.11 -15.43
N GLU A 37 -18.56 16.15 -14.62
CA GLU A 37 -18.34 17.50 -15.13
C GLU A 37 -16.92 17.74 -15.65
N ARG A 38 -15.91 17.09 -15.05
CA ARG A 38 -14.49 17.40 -15.31
C ARG A 38 -13.68 16.20 -15.80
N GLY A 39 -14.26 15.01 -15.81
CA GLY A 39 -13.54 13.77 -16.16
C GLY A 39 -12.36 13.48 -15.23
N PHE A 40 -12.41 13.98 -13.99
CA PHE A 40 -11.28 13.87 -13.06
C PHE A 40 -11.33 12.55 -12.30
N PHE A 41 -10.21 11.83 -12.30
CA PHE A 41 -10.00 10.59 -11.56
C PHE A 41 -8.68 10.68 -10.79
N ALA A 42 -8.57 9.92 -9.70
CA ALA A 42 -7.29 9.74 -9.02
C ALA A 42 -6.30 9.04 -9.99
N PRO A 43 -4.99 9.31 -9.90
CA PRO A 43 -4.00 8.76 -10.83
C PRO A 43 -3.84 7.24 -10.78
N LEU A 44 -4.16 6.62 -9.65
CA LEU A 44 -4.15 5.17 -9.46
C LEU A 44 -5.55 4.68 -9.20
N ASP A 45 -5.85 3.46 -9.62
CA ASP A 45 -7.13 2.84 -9.32
C ASP A 45 -7.06 1.93 -8.08
N ILE A 46 -8.18 1.29 -7.76
CA ILE A 46 -8.25 0.38 -6.59
C ILE A 46 -7.37 -0.86 -6.77
N VAL A 47 -7.17 -1.32 -8.01
CA VAL A 47 -6.37 -2.51 -8.32
C VAL A 47 -4.90 -2.20 -8.12
N ASP A 48 -4.44 -1.02 -8.56
CA ASP A 48 -3.09 -0.51 -8.28
C ASP A 48 -2.82 -0.43 -6.77
N GLY A 49 -3.76 0.14 -6.02
CA GLY A 49 -3.67 0.23 -4.56
C GLY A 49 -3.56 -1.14 -3.90
N MET A 50 -4.41 -2.08 -4.30
CA MET A 50 -4.42 -3.44 -3.77
C MET A 50 -3.15 -4.22 -4.12
N ALA A 51 -2.62 -4.07 -5.33
CA ALA A 51 -1.38 -4.72 -5.75
C ALA A 51 -0.19 -4.28 -4.88
N ARG A 52 -0.14 -2.99 -4.50
CA ARG A 52 0.89 -2.45 -3.60
C ARG A 52 0.76 -3.02 -2.18
N ILE A 53 -0.46 -3.11 -1.65
CA ILE A 53 -0.71 -3.76 -0.34
C ILE A 53 -0.29 -5.23 -0.37
N TYR A 54 -0.61 -5.93 -1.46
CA TYR A 54 -0.33 -7.36 -1.59
C TYR A 54 1.15 -7.67 -1.84
N HIS A 55 1.91 -6.74 -2.41
CA HIS A 55 3.31 -6.93 -2.75
C HIS A 55 4.19 -7.55 -1.65
N PRO A 56 4.25 -7.02 -0.41
CA PRO A 56 5.05 -7.63 0.66
C PRO A 56 4.59 -9.05 1.04
N VAL A 57 3.29 -9.37 0.88
CA VAL A 57 2.77 -10.72 1.12
C VAL A 57 3.24 -11.67 0.03
N ALA A 58 3.07 -11.29 -1.23
CA ALA A 58 3.54 -12.08 -2.38
C ALA A 58 5.05 -12.29 -2.36
N GLN A 59 5.81 -11.24 -2.01
CA GLN A 59 7.27 -11.33 -1.87
C GLN A 59 7.67 -12.29 -0.76
N GLY A 60 7.05 -12.21 0.43
CA GLY A 60 7.36 -13.10 1.54
C GLY A 60 6.99 -14.57 1.27
N ILE A 61 5.95 -14.83 0.46
CA ILE A 61 5.59 -16.19 0.03
C ILE A 61 6.61 -16.74 -0.98
N ASN A 62 7.04 -15.92 -1.95
CA ASN A 62 7.94 -16.35 -3.02
C ASN A 62 9.43 -16.32 -2.62
N ASN A 63 9.79 -15.56 -1.58
CA ASN A 63 11.13 -15.47 -1.02
C ASN A 63 11.08 -15.53 0.52
N ALA A 64 10.78 -16.74 1.03
CA ALA A 64 10.57 -16.98 2.45
C ALA A 64 11.82 -16.79 3.33
N GLU A 65 13.02 -16.79 2.72
CA GLU A 65 14.30 -16.57 3.43
C GLU A 65 14.51 -15.08 3.80
N GLU A 66 13.91 -14.16 3.04
CA GLU A 66 14.09 -12.72 3.24
C GLU A 66 12.76 -11.94 3.12
N PRO A 67 11.76 -12.20 3.98
CA PRO A 67 10.52 -11.44 3.98
C PRO A 67 10.77 -10.01 4.45
N PHE A 68 10.06 -9.05 3.86
CA PHE A 68 10.05 -7.69 4.41
C PHE A 68 9.50 -7.68 5.84
N ALA A 69 10.20 -7.00 6.75
CA ALA A 69 9.72 -6.76 8.10
C ALA A 69 10.15 -5.38 8.60
N GLY A 70 9.22 -4.66 9.23
CA GLY A 70 9.43 -3.32 9.77
C GLY A 70 9.71 -2.26 8.69
N ARG A 71 9.35 -2.51 7.43
CA ARG A 71 9.58 -1.58 6.32
C ARG A 71 8.37 -0.68 6.06
N PHE A 72 8.64 0.54 5.62
CA PHE A 72 7.67 1.38 4.95
C PHE A 72 7.91 1.27 3.44
N LEU A 73 6.91 0.82 2.69
CA LEU A 73 7.01 0.58 1.26
C LEU A 73 6.27 1.67 0.49
N LYS A 74 6.95 2.27 -0.48
CA LYS A 74 6.37 3.18 -1.46
C LYS A 74 6.82 2.75 -2.85
N ASP A 75 5.89 2.73 -3.80
CA ASP A 75 6.20 2.29 -5.17
C ASP A 75 6.91 0.93 -5.22
N TYR A 76 6.42 -0.02 -4.40
CA TYR A 76 6.96 -1.38 -4.27
C TYR A 76 8.37 -1.50 -3.65
N ALA A 77 8.94 -0.41 -3.11
CA ALA A 77 10.28 -0.41 -2.55
C ALA A 77 10.34 0.15 -1.12
N PRO A 78 11.29 -0.31 -0.28
CA PRO A 78 11.54 0.31 1.03
C PRO A 78 11.93 1.78 0.89
N CYS A 79 11.32 2.63 1.71
CA CYS A 79 11.62 4.05 1.79
C CYS A 79 11.81 4.50 3.26
N PRO A 80 12.46 5.64 3.50
CA PRO A 80 12.58 6.21 4.84
C PRO A 80 11.20 6.47 5.46
N TRP A 81 11.09 6.20 6.76
CA TRP A 81 9.95 6.61 7.59
C TRP A 81 9.86 8.13 7.70
#